data_AF-A0A3N5U8H0-F1
#
_entry.id   AF-A0A3N5U8H0-F1
#
_cell.length_a   1.000
_cell.length_b   1.000
_cell.length_c   1.000
_cell.angle_alpha   90.00
_cell.angle_beta   90.00
_cell.angle_gamma   90.00
#
_symmetry.space_group_name_H-M   'P 1'
#
loop_
_entity.id
_entity.type
_entity.pdbx_description
1 polymer ?
#
loop_
_entity_poly.entity_id
_entity_poly.type
_entity_poly.pdbx_seq_one_letter_code
_entity_poly.pdbx_strand_id
1 'polypeptide(L)' 'GFLGSEHTLAHFRGAFFEPSVLVRMQRSGGAEETVVRRAEKTVERILSSHREPILEEDVERELLKIEERYSS' A
#
# COMPACT_ATOMS: atom_id res chain seq x y z
N GLY A 1 -27.45 -18.44 -10.17
CA GLY A 1 -26.04 -18.55 -9.71
C GLY A 1 -25.85 -17.65 -8.50
N PHE A 2 -25.00 -18.03 -7.55
CA PHE A 2 -24.87 -17.34 -6.26
C PHE A 2 -24.24 -15.94 -6.38
N LEU A 3 -23.37 -15.71 -7.37
CA LEU A 3 -22.68 -14.43 -7.58
C LEU A 3 -23.62 -13.24 -7.83
N GLY A 4 -24.82 -13.49 -8.38
CA GLY A 4 -25.82 -12.45 -8.65
C GLY A 4 -26.97 -12.43 -7.64
N SER A 5 -26.89 -13.17 -6.55
CA SER A 5 -27.95 -13.18 -5.53
C SER A 5 -27.92 -11.88 -4.71
N GLU A 6 -29.10 -11.40 -4.29
CA GLU A 6 -29.21 -10.22 -3.43
C GLU A 6 -28.36 -10.34 -2.17
N HIS A 7 -28.35 -11.52 -1.55
CA HIS A 7 -27.54 -11.81 -0.37
C HIS A 7 -26.04 -11.63 -0.64
N THR A 8 -25.53 -12.16 -1.76
CA THR A 8 -24.12 -11.99 -2.12
C THR A 8 -23.78 -10.53 -2.36
N LEU A 9 -24.63 -9.77 -3.05
CA LEU A 9 -24.40 -8.34 -3.29
C LEU A 9 -24.44 -7.52 -2.00
N ALA A 10 -25.38 -7.83 -1.09
CA ALA A 10 -25.55 -7.13 0.18
C ALA A 10 -24.35 -7.30 1.12
N HIS A 11 -23.64 -8.43 1.04
CA HIS A 11 -22.53 -8.75 1.95
C HIS A 11 -21.15 -8.78 1.28
N PHE A 12 -21.08 -8.55 -0.04
CA PHE A 12 -19.86 -8.74 -0.84
C PHE A 12 -18.64 -8.02 -0.28
N ARG A 13 -18.77 -6.73 0.04
CA ARG A 13 -17.64 -5.89 0.48
C ARG A 13 -17.14 -6.21 1.89
N GLY A 14 -17.97 -6.81 2.74
CA GLY A 14 -17.61 -7.15 4.13
C GLY A 14 -17.20 -8.60 4.33
N ALA A 15 -17.50 -9.48 3.37
CA ALA A 15 -17.28 -10.92 3.48
C ALA A 15 -15.92 -11.38 2.93
N PHE A 16 -15.20 -10.54 2.19
CA PHE A 16 -13.94 -10.90 1.54
C PHE A 16 -12.81 -9.95 1.91
N PHE A 17 -11.62 -10.52 2.14
CA PHE A 17 -10.38 -9.75 2.19
C PHE A 17 -9.92 -9.43 0.76
N GLU A 18 -9.63 -8.15 0.50
CA GLU A 18 -9.08 -7.67 -0.77
C GLU A 18 -7.59 -7.32 -0.61
N PRO A 19 -6.66 -8.16 -1.09
CA PRO A 19 -5.24 -7.88 -0.94
C PRO A 19 -4.81 -6.71 -1.83
N SER A 20 -4.08 -5.74 -1.26
CA SER A 20 -3.55 -4.57 -1.99
C SER A 20 -2.53 -4.93 -3.07
N VAL A 21 -1.82 -6.06 -2.90
CA VAL A 21 -0.90 -6.61 -3.89
C VAL A 21 -1.32 -8.05 -4.16
N LEU A 22 -1.74 -8.32 -5.39
CA LEU A 22 -2.18 -9.64 -5.79
C LEU A 22 -1.93 -9.86 -7.28
N VAL A 23 -1.55 -11.09 -7.63
CA VAL A 23 -1.53 -11.58 -9.00
C VAL A 23 -2.55 -12.72 -9.07
N ARG A 24 -3.74 -12.47 -9.65
CA ARG A 24 -4.77 -13.50 -9.91
C ARG A 24 -4.66 -13.93 -11.36
N MET A 25 -4.01 -15.06 -11.61
CA MET A 25 -3.88 -15.61 -12.97
C MET A 25 -5.01 -16.58 -13.29
N GLN A 26 -5.53 -16.46 -14.52
CA GLN A 26 -6.13 -17.61 -15.19
C GLN A 26 -5.01 -18.51 -15.71
N ARG A 27 -5.18 -19.84 -15.58
CA ARG A 27 -4.17 -20.84 -15.98
C ARG A 27 -3.71 -20.75 -17.45
N SER A 28 -4.46 -20.05 -18.31
CA SER A 28 -4.21 -19.89 -19.74
C SER A 28 -3.46 -18.62 -20.15
N GLY A 29 -3.17 -17.71 -19.21
CA GLY A 29 -2.42 -16.48 -19.50
C GLY A 29 -0.91 -16.71 -19.47
N GLY A 30 -0.19 -16.24 -20.51
CA GLY A 30 1.26 -16.37 -20.65
C GLY A 30 2.08 -15.63 -19.58
N ALA A 31 3.41 -15.57 -19.80
CA ALA A 31 4.39 -15.09 -18.82
C ALA A 31 4.03 -13.69 -18.27
N GLU A 32 3.69 -13.64 -16.98
CA GLU A 32 3.23 -12.46 -16.28
C GLU A 32 4.30 -11.83 -15.37
N GLU A 33 4.01 -10.59 -14.99
CA GLU A 33 4.70 -9.86 -13.93
C GLU A 33 4.60 -10.63 -12.59
N THR A 34 5.74 -10.90 -11.97
CA THR A 34 5.78 -11.64 -10.70
C THR A 34 5.14 -10.82 -9.58
N VAL A 35 4.67 -11.49 -8.52
CA VAL A 35 4.18 -10.83 -7.29
C VAL A 35 5.24 -9.88 -6.74
N VAL A 36 6.52 -10.26 -6.82
CA VAL A 36 7.65 -9.43 -6.41
C VAL A 36 7.70 -8.14 -7.21
N ARG A 37 7.64 -8.21 -8.54
CA ARG A 37 7.69 -7.03 -9.39
C ARG A 37 6.48 -6.10 -9.16
N ARG A 38 5.31 -6.67 -8.89
CA ARG A 38 4.11 -5.90 -8.52
C ARG A 38 4.26 -5.22 -7.14
N ALA A 39 4.93 -5.87 -6.19
CA ALA A 39 5.26 -5.28 -4.90
C ALA A 39 6.25 -4.12 -5.05
N GLU A 40 7.30 -4.28 -5.85
CA GLU A 40 8.28 -3.22 -6.16
C GLU A 40 7.60 -1.98 -6.74
N LYS A 41 6.76 -2.14 -7.77
CA LYS A 41 5.99 -1.03 -8.36
C LYS A 41 5.05 -0.37 -7.35
N THR A 42 4.49 -1.15 -6.42
CA THR A 42 3.64 -0.61 -5.35
C THR A 42 4.45 0.27 -4.41
N VAL A 43 5.64 -0.17 -4.01
CA VAL A 43 6.56 0.62 -3.18
C VAL A 43 6.99 1.89 -3.90
N GLU A 44 7.38 1.81 -5.17
CA GLU A 44 7.77 2.97 -5.98
C GLU A 44 6.66 4.03 -6.02
N ARG A 45 5.40 3.60 -6.21
CA ARG A 45 4.24 4.50 -6.16
C ARG A 45 4.02 5.12 -4.78
N ILE A 46 4.25 4.36 -3.71
CA ILE A 46 4.12 4.85 -2.34
C ILE A 46 5.20 5.88 -2.02
N LEU A 47 6.44 5.64 -2.44
CA LEU A 47 7.57 6.54 -2.19
C LEU A 47 7.53 7.81 -3.05
N SER A 48 7.01 7.72 -4.28
CA SER A 48 6.83 8.87 -5.17
C SER A 48 5.59 9.71 -4.86
N SER A 49 4.71 9.24 -3.96
CA SER A 49 3.56 10.02 -3.53
C SER A 49 3.99 11.22 -2.69
N HIS A 50 3.44 12.40 -2.99
CA HIS A 50 3.63 13.57 -2.14
C HIS A 50 2.99 13.30 -0.77
N ARG A 51 3.76 13.53 0.30
CA ARG A 51 3.30 13.38 1.68
C ARG A 51 3.54 14.67 2.42
N GLU A 52 2.53 15.07 3.19
CA GLU A 52 2.68 16.18 4.11
C GLU A 52 3.70 15.80 5.20
N PRO A 53 4.59 16.71 5.58
CA PRO A 53 5.45 16.54 6.74
C PRO A 53 4.61 16.23 7.97
N ILE A 54 5.04 15.24 8.76
CA ILE A 54 4.36 14.87 10.01
C ILE A 54 4.70 15.88 11.12
N LEU A 55 5.82 16.59 10.97
CA LEU A 55 6.31 17.56 11.93
C LEU A 55 6.08 18.99 11.43
N GLU A 56 5.76 19.86 12.38
CA GLU A 56 5.87 21.30 12.19
C GLU A 56 7.35 21.69 12.10
N GLU A 57 7.66 22.74 11.34
CA GLU A 57 9.05 23.13 11.02
C GLU A 57 9.86 23.52 12.27
N ASP A 58 9.21 24.13 13.26
CA ASP A 58 9.82 24.49 14.53
C ASP A 58 10.17 23.26 15.38
N VAL A 59 9.28 22.26 15.41
CA VAL A 59 9.53 20.97 16.06
C VAL A 59 10.68 20.24 15.40
N GLU A 60 10.71 20.17 14.06
CA GLU A 60 11.81 19.55 13.31
C GLU A 60 13.16 20.21 13.64
N ARG A 61 13.18 21.55 13.68
CA ARG A 61 14.38 22.33 13.99
C ARG A 61 14.91 22.05 15.40
N GLU A 62 14.04 21.96 16.40
CA GLU A 62 14.46 21.64 17.77
C GLU A 62 14.97 20.20 17.89
N LEU A 63 14.34 19.24 17.19
CA LEU A 63 14.82 17.85 17.17
C LEU A 63 16.22 17.74 16.54
N LEU A 64 16.49 18.46 15.44
CA LEU A 64 17.82 18.48 14.82
C LEU A 64 18.91 19.04 15.74
N LYS A 65 18.61 20.08 16.54
CA LYS A 65 19.56 20.61 17.55
C LYS A 65 19.86 19.58 18.64
N ILE A 66 18.86 18.81 19.05
CA ILE A 66 19.05 17.74 20.03
C ILE A 66 19.94 16.65 19.43
N GLU A 67 19.65 16.21 18.19
CA GLU A 67 20.45 15.20 17.50
C GLU A 67 21.92 15.62 17.40
N GLU A 68 22.20 16.85 16.94
CA GLU A 68 23.56 17.39 16.84
C GLU A 68 24.30 17.39 18.20
N ARG A 69 23.58 17.69 19.28
CA ARG A 69 24.15 17.73 20.63
C ARG A 69 24.55 16.34 21.16
N TYR A 70 23.84 15.29 20.74
CA TYR A 70 24.00 13.94 21.28
C TYR A 70 24.60 12.94 20.28
N SER A 71 24.90 13.35 19.05
CA SER A 71 25.57 12.51 18.05
C SER A 71 27.09 12.43 18.20
N SER A 72 27.64 12.96 19.30
CA SER A 72 29.06 12.88 19.69
C SER A 72 29.27 11.89 20.83
#